data_AF-A0A2V6FVR9-F1
#
_entry.id   AF-A0A2V6FVR9-F1
#
_cell.length_a   1.000
_cell.length_b   1.000
_cell.length_c   1.000
_cell.angle_alpha   90.00
_cell.angle_beta   90.00
_cell.angle_gamma   90.00
#
_symmetry.space_group_name_H-M   'P 1'
#
loop_
_entity.id
_entity.type
_entity.pdbx_description
1 polymer ?
#
loop_
_entity_poly.entity_id
_entity_poly.type
_entity_poly.pdbx_seq_one_letter_code
_entity_poly.pdbx_strand_id
1 'polypeptide(L)' 'APAVSAGFGFGYICYDSIHYAIHHFPMKRGIWLWLKQYHLRHHYVDDHAGYGVSSPLWDYVFGTRRK' A
#
# COMPACT_ATOMS: atom_id res chain seq x y z
N ALA A 1 -14.56 22.45 -5.81
CA ALA A 1 -13.53 21.70 -6.57
C ALA A 1 -12.15 21.70 -5.90
N PRO A 2 -11.57 22.84 -5.45
CA PRO A 2 -10.18 22.87 -4.97
C PRO A 2 -9.86 21.91 -3.83
N ALA A 3 -10.76 21.77 -2.85
CA ALA A 3 -10.57 20.86 -1.71
C ALA A 3 -10.50 19.37 -2.13
N VAL A 4 -11.32 18.96 -3.10
CA VAL A 4 -11.31 17.58 -3.62
C VAL A 4 -10.02 17.31 -4.38
N SER A 5 -9.61 18.23 -5.27
CA SER A 5 -8.36 18.11 -6.02
C SER A 5 -7.12 18.12 -5.10
N ALA A 6 -7.10 19.00 -4.10
CA ALA A 6 -6.03 19.06 -3.11
C ALA A 6 -5.98 17.79 -2.25
N GLY A 7 -7.13 17.28 -1.81
CA GLY A 7 -7.23 16.02 -1.07
C GLY A 7 -6.75 14.82 -1.89
N PHE A 8 -7.12 14.74 -3.17
CA PHE A 8 -6.63 13.71 -4.08
C PHE A 8 -5.10 13.80 -4.25
N GLY A 9 -4.57 14.99 -4.54
CA GLY A 9 -3.13 15.20 -4.70
C GLY A 9 -2.33 14.86 -3.44
N PHE A 10 -2.81 15.29 -2.27
CA PHE A 10 -2.21 14.93 -0.98
C PHE A 10 -2.23 13.42 -0.75
N GLY A 11 -3.38 12.77 -1.00
CA GLY A 11 -3.51 11.32 -0.89
C GLY A 11 -2.54 10.55 -1.79
N TYR A 12 -2.34 11.03 -3.02
CA TYR A 12 -1.37 10.46 -3.95
C TYR A 12 0.07 10.58 -3.43
N ILE A 13 0.46 11.75 -2.91
CA ILE A 13 1.80 11.94 -2.32
C ILE A 13 1.99 11.02 -1.11
N CYS A 14 1.00 10.88 -0.24
CA CYS A 14 1.04 9.94 0.88
C CYS A 14 1.22 8.49 0.39
N TYR A 15 0.45 8.07 -0.62
CA TYR A 15 0.55 6.74 -1.22
C TYR A 15 1.97 6.47 -1.73
N ASP A 16 2.52 7.38 -2.53
CA ASP A 16 3.86 7.23 -3.13
C ASP A 16 4.96 7.24 -2.07
N SER A 17 4.85 8.12 -1.07
CA SER A 17 5.78 8.17 0.07
C SER A 17 5.77 6.87 0.89
N ILE A 18 4.59 6.30 1.14
CA ILE A 18 4.46 5.01 1.85
C ILE A 18 5.09 3.89 1.01
N HIS A 19 4.82 3.87 -0.30
CA HIS A 19 5.40 2.88 -1.22
C HIS A 19 6.93 2.92 -1.18
N TYR A 20 7.50 4.12 -1.30
CA TYR A 20 8.94 4.33 -1.21
C TYR A 20 9.48 3.86 0.15
N ALA A 21 8.85 4.27 1.26
CA ALA A 21 9.30 3.92 2.60
C ALA A 21 9.25 2.39 2.85
N ILE A 22 8.21 1.70 2.38
CA ILE A 22 8.06 0.24 2.52
C ILE A 22 9.25 -0.50 1.90
N HIS A 23 9.67 -0.07 0.70
CA HIS A 23 10.79 -0.68 0.00
C HIS A 23 12.13 -0.35 0.65
N HIS A 24 12.35 0.90 1.05
CA HIS A 24 13.69 1.39 1.36
C HIS A 24 14.00 1.48 2.86
N PHE A 25 12.99 1.55 3.73
CA PHE A 25 13.20 1.75 5.17
C PHE A 25 13.09 0.45 5.98
N PRO A 26 13.84 0.32 7.09
CA PRO A 26 13.77 -0.82 7.98
C PRO A 26 12.54 -0.72 8.90
N MET A 27 11.36 -1.06 8.37
CA MET A 27 10.13 -1.21 9.17
C MET A 27 10.20 -2.51 9.96
N LYS A 28 10.30 -2.43 11.29
CA LYS A 28 10.61 -3.59 12.14
C LYS A 28 9.44 -4.10 12.99
N ARG A 29 8.36 -3.34 13.18
CA ARG A 29 7.24 -3.70 14.09
C ARG A 29 5.91 -3.08 13.66
N GLY A 30 4.81 -3.65 14.16
CA GLY A 30 3.47 -3.10 14.07
C GLY A 30 2.90 -3.05 12.64
N ILE A 31 1.98 -2.11 12.42
CA ILE A 31 1.26 -1.96 11.14
C ILE A 31 2.18 -1.70 9.95
N TRP A 32 3.28 -0.96 10.16
CA TRP A 32 4.24 -0.66 9.10
C TRP A 32 5.00 -1.91 8.63
N LEU A 33 5.43 -2.76 9.56
CA LEU A 33 6.02 -4.05 9.18
C LEU A 33 4.99 -4.93 8.44
N TRP A 34 3.74 -4.95 8.91
CA TRP A 34 2.69 -5.73 8.27
C TRP A 34 2.41 -5.25 6.84
N LEU A 35 2.29 -3.94 6.61
CA LEU A 35 2.13 -3.34 5.28
C LEU A 35 3.33 -3.65 4.39
N LYS A 36 4.56 -3.54 4.93
CA LYS A 36 5.77 -3.93 4.22
C LYS A 36 5.73 -5.39 3.79
N GLN A 37 5.41 -6.30 4.69
CA GLN A 37 5.29 -7.73 4.36
C GLN A 37 4.15 -8.03 3.38
N TYR A 38 3.06 -7.26 3.44
CA TYR A 38 1.96 -7.38 2.48
C TYR A 38 2.43 -7.01 1.07
N HIS A 39 3.01 -5.81 0.92
CA HIS A 39 3.45 -5.29 -0.37
C HIS A 39 4.65 -6.04 -0.95
N LEU A 40 5.62 -6.46 -0.13
CA LEU A 40 6.75 -7.24 -0.62
C LEU A 40 6.33 -8.64 -1.10
N ARG A 41 5.23 -9.21 -0.57
CA ARG A 41 4.70 -10.47 -1.10
C ARG A 41 4.07 -10.30 -2.48
N HIS A 42 3.49 -9.15 -2.78
CA HIS A 42 3.07 -8.81 -4.14
C HIS A 42 4.27 -8.85 -5.10
N HIS A 43 5.37 -8.18 -4.78
CA HIS A 43 6.56 -8.18 -5.66
C HIS A 43 7.29 -9.52 -5.76
N TYR A 44 7.42 -10.27 -4.67
CA TYR A 44 8.33 -11.41 -4.60
C TYR A 44 7.65 -12.78 -4.58
N VAL A 45 6.33 -12.84 -4.50
CA VAL A 45 5.63 -14.12 -4.36
C VAL A 45 4.47 -14.28 -5.32
N ASP A 46 3.61 -13.27 -5.49
CA ASP A 46 2.52 -13.28 -6.49
C ASP A 46 2.11 -11.85 -6.81
N ASP A 47 2.47 -11.36 -7.98
CA ASP A 47 2.19 -10.00 -8.45
C ASP A 47 0.76 -9.85 -9.02
N HIS A 48 0.00 -10.95 -9.10
CA HIS A 48 -1.42 -10.93 -9.48
C HIS A 48 -2.37 -10.81 -8.27
N ALA A 49 -1.84 -10.66 -7.05
CA ALA A 49 -2.60 -10.45 -5.82
C ALA A 49 -1.97 -9.37 -4.92
N GLY A 50 -2.77 -8.81 -4.01
CA GLY A 50 -2.32 -7.85 -2.99
C GLY A 50 -1.85 -6.51 -3.55
N TYR A 51 -2.70 -5.85 -4.34
CA TYR A 51 -2.37 -4.60 -5.02
C TYR A 51 -2.29 -3.38 -4.07
N GLY A 52 -2.88 -3.48 -2.87
CA GLY A 52 -2.94 -2.41 -1.89
C GLY A 52 -1.59 -2.10 -1.23
N VAL A 53 -1.13 -0.87 -1.37
CA VAL A 53 0.14 -0.40 -0.78
C VAL A 53 -0.08 0.31 0.56
N SER A 54 -1.00 1.27 0.63
CA SER A 54 -1.30 2.04 1.85
C SER A 54 -2.32 1.34 2.74
N SER A 55 -3.17 0.50 2.15
CA SER A 55 -4.11 -0.37 2.86
C SER A 55 -4.58 -1.51 1.94
N PRO A 56 -4.99 -2.67 2.50
CA PRO A 56 -5.56 -3.79 1.74
C PRO A 56 -7.06 -3.61 1.45
N LEU A 57 -7.68 -2.47 1.77
CA LEU A 57 -9.15 -2.32 1.77
C LEU A 57 -9.76 -2.74 0.43
N TRP A 58 -9.20 -2.23 -0.67
CA TRP A 58 -9.68 -2.55 -2.01
C TRP A 58 -9.38 -4.00 -2.41
N ASP A 59 -8.34 -4.62 -1.86
CA ASP A 59 -8.09 -6.04 -2.09
C ASP A 59 -9.15 -6.95 -1.46
N TYR A 60 -9.76 -6.53 -0.36
CA TYR A 60 -10.93 -7.22 0.19
C TYR A 60 -12.18 -7.00 -0.67
N VAL A 61 -12.42 -5.75 -1.08
CA VAL A 61 -13.61 -5.39 -1.89
C VAL A 61 -13.61 -6.13 -3.22
N PHE A 62 -12.46 -6.20 -3.89
CA PHE A 62 -12.34 -6.81 -5.22
C PHE A 62 -11.84 -8.26 -5.19
N GLY A 63 -11.65 -8.85 -4.00
CA GLY A 63 -11.23 -10.25 -3.87
C GLY A 63 -9.81 -10.54 -4.37
N THR A 64 -8.96 -9.52 -4.46
CA THR A 64 -7.55 -9.64 -4.87
C THR A 64 -6.61 -9.82 -3.69
N ARG A 65 -7.14 -9.95 -2.47
CA ARG A 65 -6.34 -10.31 -1.31
C ARG A 65 -5.80 -11.72 -1.48
N ARG A 66 -4.49 -11.87 -1.27
CA ARG A 66 -3.84 -13.17 -1.16
C ARG A 66 -4.45 -14.01 -0.02
N LYS A 67 -4.86 -15.24 -0.35
CA LYS A 67 -5.38 -16.22 0.62
C LYS A 67 -4.30 -16.69 1.60
#